data_AF-A0A7V1XY76-F1
#
_entry.id   AF-A0A7V1XY76-F1
#
_cell.length_a   1.000
_cell.length_b   1.000
_cell.length_c   1.000
_cell.angle_alpha   90.00
_cell.angle_beta   90.00
_cell.angle_gamma   90.00
#
_symmetry.space_group_name_H-M   'P 1'
#
loop_
_entity.id
_entity.type
_entity.pdbx_description
1 polymer ?
#
loop_
_entity_poly.entity_id
_entity_poly.type
_entity_poly.pdbx_seq_one_letter_code
_entity_poly.pdbx_strand_id
1 'polypeptide(L)'
;MIALFRFHGEDLVLQFLFWTTLAAVTSGAVLAGIIQVTYWLRQKQPPAGKGTLGALIGGLATGPLMTGCVWVTAGGHGTYIPAIGLFPFGMLVAGLQSHITAFAVGLAIVQFPAYGLMIGLRPRKQMLLILATTQIATAIAAAVAGRNQFF
;
A
#
# COMPACT_ATOMS: atom_id res chain seq x y z
N MET A 1 -18.62 -11.48 20.81
CA MET A 1 -19.54 -10.33 20.86
C MET A 1 -18.67 -9.08 20.94
N ILE A 2 -18.29 -8.51 19.80
CA ILE A 2 -17.44 -7.30 19.71
C ILE A 2 -18.16 -6.31 18.80
N ALA A 3 -18.10 -5.05 19.23
CA ALA A 3 -19.06 -3.98 19.02
C ALA A 3 -19.36 -3.64 17.55
N LEU A 4 -20.65 -3.47 17.27
CA LEU A 4 -21.15 -2.68 16.16
C LEU A 4 -20.57 -1.26 16.24
N PHE A 5 -20.05 -0.77 15.12
CA PHE A 5 -19.93 0.65 14.80
C PHE A 5 -21.32 1.32 14.93
N ARG A 6 -21.62 1.83 16.12
CA ARG A 6 -22.73 2.75 16.36
C ARG A 6 -22.14 4.08 16.78
N PHE A 7 -21.87 4.87 15.75
CA PHE A 7 -21.25 6.18 15.83
C PHE A 7 -22.24 7.21 16.44
N HIS A 8 -21.81 7.88 17.51
CA HIS A 8 -22.48 8.98 18.21
C HIS A 8 -21.42 9.99 18.64
N GLY A 9 -21.51 11.23 18.15
CA GLY A 9 -20.99 12.49 18.73
C GLY A 9 -19.46 12.65 18.91
N GLU A 10 -18.80 11.68 19.53
CA GLU A 10 -17.37 11.61 19.84
C GLU A 10 -16.52 11.26 18.59
N ASP A 11 -17.17 10.92 17.47
CA ASP A 11 -16.55 10.39 16.24
C ASP A 11 -15.90 11.45 15.35
N LEU A 12 -16.12 12.72 15.66
CA LEU A 12 -15.54 13.84 14.91
C LEU A 12 -14.01 13.85 14.99
N VAL A 13 -13.43 13.40 16.10
CA VAL A 13 -11.96 13.34 16.27
C VAL A 13 -11.37 12.19 15.47
N LEU A 14 -12.02 11.02 15.43
CA LEU A 14 -11.58 9.88 14.62
C LEU A 14 -11.77 10.12 13.12
N GLN A 15 -12.83 10.82 12.72
CA GLN A 15 -13.02 11.28 11.34
C GLN A 15 -11.96 12.32 10.94
N PHE A 16 -11.62 13.25 11.82
CA PHE A 16 -10.57 14.23 11.57
C PHE A 16 -9.18 13.58 11.47
N LEU A 17 -8.88 12.59 12.33
CA LEU A 17 -7.64 11.82 12.25
C LEU A 17 -7.57 10.96 10.97
N PHE A 18 -8.70 10.42 10.50
CA PHE A 18 -8.81 9.71 9.21
C PHE A 18 -8.56 10.63 8.00
N TRP A 19 -9.16 11.82 7.97
CA TRP A 19 -8.93 12.80 6.89
C TRP A 19 -7.52 13.39 6.91
N THR A 20 -6.91 13.54 8.09
CA THR A 20 -5.52 14.04 8.22
C THR A 20 -4.47 12.96 7.92
N THR A 21 -4.71 11.68 8.23
CA THR A 21 -3.82 10.58 7.77
C THR A 21 -3.95 10.31 6.28
N LEU A 22 -5.15 10.41 5.69
CA LEU A 22 -5.33 10.35 4.23
C LEU A 22 -4.64 11.53 3.52
N ALA A 23 -4.71 12.74 4.10
CA ALA A 23 -3.97 13.92 3.63
C ALA A 23 -2.45 13.79 3.82
N ALA A 24 -1.98 13.15 4.89
CA ALA A 24 -0.56 12.88 5.16
C ALA A 24 0.02 11.79 4.25
N VAL A 25 -0.76 10.77 3.90
CA VAL A 25 -0.34 9.68 2.97
C VAL A 25 -0.28 10.19 1.54
N THR A 26 -1.21 11.06 1.13
CA THR A 26 -1.14 11.75 -0.17
C THR A 26 0.03 12.74 -0.23
N SER A 27 0.34 13.45 0.86
CA SER A 27 1.49 14.36 0.90
C SER A 27 2.85 13.66 1.08
N GLY A 28 2.90 12.48 1.70
CA GLY A 28 4.09 11.63 1.80
C GLY A 28 4.44 10.92 0.49
N ALA A 29 3.45 10.48 -0.28
CA ALA A 29 3.65 10.01 -1.66
C ALA A 29 4.13 11.16 -2.58
N VAL A 30 3.67 12.39 -2.33
CA VAL A 30 4.17 13.62 -2.97
C VAL A 30 5.61 13.92 -2.54
N LEU A 31 6.00 13.71 -1.27
CA LEU A 31 7.36 13.90 -0.76
C LEU A 31 8.35 12.82 -1.26
N ALA A 32 7.94 11.55 -1.29
CA ALA A 32 8.72 10.48 -1.93
C ALA A 32 8.87 10.73 -3.44
N GLY A 33 7.84 11.28 -4.10
CA GLY A 33 7.93 11.79 -5.47
C GLY A 33 8.91 12.96 -5.62
N ILE A 34 8.89 13.94 -4.70
CA ILE A 34 9.78 15.11 -4.70
C ILE A 34 11.23 14.72 -4.43
N ILE A 35 11.49 13.79 -3.51
CA ILE A 35 12.82 13.25 -3.20
C ILE A 35 13.36 12.45 -4.39
N GLN A 36 12.52 11.66 -5.06
CA GLN A 36 12.89 10.96 -6.31
C GLN A 36 13.23 11.94 -7.44
N VAL A 37 12.46 13.04 -7.58
CA VAL A 37 12.69 14.14 -8.54
C VAL A 37 14.00 14.89 -8.23
N THR A 38 14.30 15.14 -6.97
CA THR A 38 15.56 15.81 -6.57
C THR A 38 16.76 14.89 -6.70
N TYR A 39 16.64 13.58 -6.43
CA TYR A 39 17.69 12.60 -6.70
C TYR A 39 17.97 12.45 -8.21
N TRP A 40 16.93 12.58 -9.05
CA TRP A 40 17.06 12.59 -10.51
C TRP A 40 17.74 13.85 -11.04
N LEU A 41 17.41 15.04 -10.51
CA LEU A 41 18.07 16.32 -10.84
C LEU A 41 19.54 16.38 -10.42
N ARG A 42 19.96 15.53 -9.47
CA ARG A 42 21.33 15.49 -8.93
C ARG A 42 22.27 14.58 -9.71
N GLN A 43 21.77 13.76 -10.64
CA GLN A 43 22.61 12.88 -11.45
C GLN A 43 22.88 13.49 -12.83
N LYS A 44 24.15 13.60 -13.23
CA LYS A 44 24.57 13.92 -14.61
C LYS A 44 24.39 12.73 -15.60
N GLN A 45 23.35 11.90 -15.38
CA GLN A 45 22.74 10.82 -16.22
C GLN A 45 22.85 9.38 -15.67
N PRO A 46 21.69 8.72 -15.46
CA PRO A 46 21.35 7.42 -16.08
C PRO A 46 19.94 7.44 -16.73
N PRO A 47 19.56 6.44 -17.54
CA PRO A 47 18.57 6.59 -18.61
C PRO A 47 17.18 6.96 -18.08
N ALA A 48 16.86 8.24 -18.27
CA ALA A 48 15.53 8.78 -18.10
C ALA A 48 14.55 8.06 -19.03
N GLY A 49 13.45 7.58 -18.46
CA GLY A 49 12.29 7.19 -19.25
C GLY A 49 11.42 6.19 -18.52
N LYS A 50 11.87 4.94 -18.41
CA LYS A 50 10.96 3.83 -18.12
C LYS A 50 10.82 3.51 -16.63
N GLY A 51 11.93 3.52 -15.87
CA GLY A 51 11.94 3.29 -14.42
C GLY A 51 11.17 4.35 -13.62
N THR A 52 11.52 5.62 -13.83
CA THR A 52 10.89 6.75 -13.13
C THR A 52 9.41 6.87 -13.46
N LEU A 53 9.03 6.67 -14.74
CA LEU A 53 7.62 6.70 -15.15
C LEU A 53 6.83 5.56 -14.50
N GLY A 54 7.40 4.36 -14.45
CA GLY A 54 6.78 3.23 -13.76
C GLY A 54 6.56 3.52 -12.28
N ALA A 55 7.56 4.07 -11.59
CA ALA A 55 7.45 4.43 -10.17
C ALA A 55 6.36 5.49 -9.92
N LEU A 56 6.27 6.50 -10.78
CA LEU A 56 5.22 7.53 -10.71
C LEU A 56 3.83 6.94 -10.91
N ILE A 57 3.65 6.07 -11.91
CA ILE A 57 2.37 5.37 -12.15
C ILE A 57 2.00 4.52 -10.93
N GLY A 58 2.97 3.79 -10.36
CA GLY A 58 2.77 3.01 -9.14
C GLY A 58 2.37 3.86 -7.94
N GLY A 59 3.03 5.00 -7.74
CA GLY A 59 2.66 5.96 -6.68
C GLY A 59 1.26 6.52 -6.84
N LEU A 60 0.89 6.92 -8.06
CA LEU A 60 -0.46 7.44 -8.34
C LEU A 60 -1.55 6.36 -8.16
N ALA A 61 -1.24 5.10 -8.48
CA ALA A 61 -2.18 3.99 -8.29
C ALA A 61 -2.39 3.62 -6.81
N THR A 62 -1.42 3.90 -5.95
CA THR A 62 -1.43 3.51 -4.53
C THR A 62 -2.63 4.10 -3.79
N GLY A 63 -2.85 5.41 -3.93
CA GLY A 63 -3.92 6.12 -3.22
C GLY A 63 -5.32 5.55 -3.51
N PRO A 64 -5.76 5.48 -4.79
CA PRO A 64 -7.06 4.91 -5.15
C PRO A 64 -7.24 3.45 -4.70
N LEU A 65 -6.20 2.63 -4.84
CA LEU A 65 -6.25 1.21 -4.44
C LEU A 65 -6.38 1.06 -2.92
N MET A 66 -5.63 1.85 -2.14
CA MET A 66 -5.74 1.84 -0.67
C MET A 66 -7.12 2.30 -0.23
N THR A 67 -7.63 3.39 -0.78
CA THR A 67 -8.98 3.90 -0.44
C THR A 67 -10.06 2.86 -0.78
N GLY A 68 -9.96 2.21 -1.94
CA GLY A 68 -10.87 1.13 -2.33
C GLY A 68 -10.85 -0.04 -1.34
N CYS A 69 -9.66 -0.47 -0.90
CA CYS A 69 -9.53 -1.50 0.13
C CYS A 69 -10.17 -1.10 1.46
N VAL A 70 -9.99 0.15 1.89
CA VAL A 70 -10.60 0.67 3.14
C VAL A 70 -12.13 0.66 3.05
N TRP A 71 -12.69 1.04 1.90
CA TRP A 71 -14.13 1.02 1.68
C TRP A 71 -14.71 -0.39 1.74
N VAL A 72 -14.05 -1.37 1.10
CA VAL A 72 -14.53 -2.77 1.12
C VAL A 72 -14.35 -3.42 2.48
N THR A 73 -13.30 -3.05 3.22
CA THR A 73 -13.09 -3.51 4.60
C THR A 73 -13.96 -2.76 5.62
N ALA A 74 -14.85 -1.87 5.17
CA ALA A 74 -15.78 -1.11 6.02
C ALA A 74 -15.10 -0.46 7.24
N GLY A 75 -13.85 0.00 7.10
CA GLY A 75 -13.09 0.58 8.20
C GLY A 75 -12.66 -0.39 9.32
N GLY A 76 -12.72 -1.70 9.10
CA GLY A 76 -12.22 -2.69 10.06
C GLY A 76 -13.05 -3.98 10.21
N HIS A 77 -14.26 -4.02 9.63
CA HIS A 77 -15.23 -5.10 9.85
C HIS A 77 -15.71 -5.80 8.57
N GLY A 78 -15.22 -5.36 7.41
CA GLY A 78 -15.52 -5.96 6.12
C GLY A 78 -14.48 -6.98 5.68
N THR A 79 -14.67 -7.50 4.48
CA THR A 79 -13.80 -8.52 3.90
C THR A 79 -12.42 -7.96 3.57
N TYR A 80 -11.38 -8.54 4.16
CA TYR A 80 -9.98 -8.17 3.92
C TYR A 80 -9.35 -8.80 2.68
N ILE A 81 -10.09 -9.65 1.96
CA ILE A 81 -9.61 -10.33 0.73
C ILE A 81 -9.02 -9.34 -0.30
N PRO A 82 -9.64 -8.19 -0.61
CA PRO A 82 -9.04 -7.23 -1.55
C PRO A 82 -7.74 -6.64 -1.04
N ALA A 83 -7.65 -6.37 0.27
CA ALA A 83 -6.44 -5.84 0.90
C ALA A 83 -5.30 -6.87 0.89
N ILE A 84 -5.60 -8.15 1.15
CA ILE A 84 -4.63 -9.25 1.06
C ILE A 84 -4.12 -9.40 -0.38
N GLY A 85 -5.00 -9.31 -1.38
CA GLY A 85 -4.61 -9.43 -2.78
C GLY A 85 -3.77 -8.26 -3.29
N LEU A 86 -4.14 -7.03 -2.92
CA LEU A 86 -3.50 -5.81 -3.42
C LEU A 86 -2.27 -5.40 -2.61
N PHE A 87 -2.29 -5.57 -1.28
CA PHE A 87 -1.24 -5.13 -0.34
C PHE A 87 -0.74 -6.27 0.56
N PRO A 88 -0.28 -7.40 0.00
CA PRO A 88 0.04 -8.60 0.76
C PRO A 88 1.18 -8.40 1.75
N PHE A 89 2.15 -7.53 1.48
CA PHE A 89 3.26 -7.26 2.39
C PHE A 89 2.79 -6.56 3.66
N GLY A 90 1.97 -5.51 3.51
CA GLY A 90 1.35 -4.83 4.64
C GLY A 90 0.44 -5.78 5.42
N MET A 91 -0.37 -6.57 4.72
CA MET A 91 -1.29 -7.53 5.35
C MET A 91 -0.59 -8.70 6.04
N LEU A 92 0.55 -9.17 5.52
CA LEU A 92 1.37 -10.18 6.17
C LEU A 92 1.88 -9.67 7.52
N VAL A 93 2.45 -8.46 7.53
CA VAL A 93 2.93 -7.83 8.76
C VAL A 93 1.78 -7.61 9.73
N ALA A 94 0.63 -7.13 9.26
CA ALA A 94 -0.54 -6.93 10.10
C ALA A 94 -1.05 -8.26 10.70
N GLY A 95 -1.06 -9.35 9.93
CA GLY A 95 -1.45 -10.67 10.41
C GLY A 95 -0.49 -11.22 11.47
N LEU A 96 0.82 -11.06 11.26
CA LEU A 96 1.83 -11.46 12.25
C LEU A 96 1.77 -10.64 13.53
N GLN A 97 1.44 -9.35 13.43
CA GLN A 97 1.37 -8.43 14.57
C GLN A 97 -0.01 -8.40 15.22
N SER A 98 -0.99 -9.10 14.65
CA SER A 98 -2.36 -9.13 15.14
C SER A 98 -3.13 -7.79 15.06
N HIS A 99 -2.59 -6.78 14.36
CA HIS A 99 -3.20 -5.47 14.12
C HIS A 99 -2.46 -4.73 13.00
N ILE A 100 -3.11 -3.75 12.36
CA ILE A 100 -2.50 -2.92 11.31
C ILE A 100 -1.62 -1.84 11.97
N THR A 101 -0.30 -1.94 11.80
CA THR A 101 0.66 -0.95 12.30
C THR A 101 0.98 0.12 11.25
N ALA A 102 1.50 1.28 11.69
CA ALA A 102 2.01 2.31 10.79
C ALA A 102 3.12 1.77 9.86
N PHE A 103 3.89 0.78 10.31
CA PHE A 103 4.88 0.09 9.48
C PHE A 103 4.23 -0.74 8.36
N ALA A 104 3.17 -1.50 8.66
CA ALA A 104 2.39 -2.22 7.66
C ALA A 104 1.77 -1.27 6.61
N VAL A 105 1.29 -0.11 7.05
CA VAL A 105 0.78 0.95 6.16
C VAL A 105 1.89 1.52 5.28
N GLY A 106 3.06 1.80 5.85
CA GLY A 106 4.23 2.26 5.09
C GLY A 106 4.65 1.28 4.00
N LEU A 107 4.65 -0.03 4.30
CA LEU A 107 4.90 -1.07 3.30
C LEU A 107 3.86 -1.04 2.18
N ALA A 108 2.58 -0.92 2.51
CA ALA A 108 1.50 -0.83 1.52
C ALA A 108 1.67 0.39 0.59
N ILE A 109 2.10 1.54 1.13
CA ILE A 109 2.33 2.77 0.36
C ILE A 109 3.51 2.63 -0.61
N VAL A 110 4.60 2.02 -0.16
CA VAL A 110 5.84 1.89 -0.97
C VAL A 110 5.73 0.79 -2.02
N GLN A 111 4.84 -0.18 -1.83
CA GLN A 111 4.74 -1.40 -2.64
C GLN A 111 4.57 -1.11 -4.14
N PHE A 112 3.56 -0.33 -4.53
CA PHE A 112 3.28 -0.05 -5.95
C PHE A 112 4.33 0.85 -6.62
N PRO A 113 4.84 1.93 -5.99
CA PRO A 113 5.99 2.67 -6.52
C PRO A 113 7.20 1.77 -6.78
N ALA A 114 7.51 0.86 -5.84
CA ALA A 114 8.62 -0.08 -5.98
C ALA A 114 8.41 -1.02 -7.17
N TYR A 115 7.20 -1.57 -7.34
CA TYR A 115 6.88 -2.42 -8.49
C TYR A 115 7.02 -1.68 -9.81
N GLY A 116 6.50 -0.46 -9.87
CA GLY A 116 6.63 0.41 -11.03
C GLY A 116 8.08 0.70 -11.40
N LEU A 117 8.91 1.00 -10.41
CA LEU A 117 10.35 1.20 -10.59
C LEU A 117 11.02 -0.07 -11.13
N MET A 118 10.76 -1.21 -10.49
CA MET A 118 11.37 -2.51 -10.85
C MET A 118 11.03 -2.92 -12.28
N ILE A 119 9.78 -2.75 -12.72
CA ILE A 119 9.33 -3.06 -14.09
C ILE A 119 10.05 -2.17 -15.11
N GLY A 120 10.32 -0.91 -14.77
CA GLY A 120 10.99 0.00 -15.68
C GLY A 120 12.52 -0.12 -15.73
N LEU A 121 13.14 -0.86 -14.80
CA LEU A 121 14.59 -1.07 -14.72
C LEU A 121 15.10 -2.41 -15.30
N ARG A 122 14.22 -3.41 -15.46
CA ARG A 122 14.61 -4.78 -15.87
C ARG A 122 13.73 -5.32 -17.02
N PRO A 123 14.12 -6.43 -17.66
CA PRO A 123 13.29 -7.07 -18.68
C PRO A 123 11.88 -7.39 -18.16
N ARG A 124 10.86 -6.79 -18.79
CA ARG A 124 9.47 -6.79 -18.34
C ARG A 124 8.95 -8.19 -18.03
N LYS A 125 9.23 -9.20 -18.86
CA LYS A 125 8.73 -10.57 -18.67
C LYS A 125 9.26 -11.23 -17.40
N GLN A 126 10.57 -11.16 -17.18
CA GLN A 126 11.21 -11.73 -15.97
C GLN A 126 10.76 -10.99 -14.72
N MET A 127 10.67 -9.66 -14.79
CA MET A 127 10.24 -8.85 -13.64
C MET A 127 8.78 -9.09 -13.29
N LEU A 128 7.89 -9.19 -14.28
CA LEU A 128 6.48 -9.51 -14.04
C LEU A 128 6.34 -10.91 -13.41
N LEU A 129 7.13 -11.89 -13.84
CA LEU A 129 7.12 -13.22 -13.24
C LEU A 129 7.57 -13.17 -11.78
N ILE A 130 8.68 -12.48 -11.47
CA ILE A 130 9.18 -12.32 -10.09
C ILE A 130 8.15 -11.61 -9.20
N LEU A 131 7.56 -10.51 -9.70
CA LEU A 131 6.54 -9.77 -8.95
C LEU A 131 5.29 -10.61 -8.73
N ALA A 132 4.81 -11.33 -9.75
CA ALA A 132 3.64 -12.19 -9.63
C ALA A 132 3.85 -13.33 -8.64
N THR A 133 4.99 -14.03 -8.72
CA THR A 133 5.28 -15.14 -7.80
C THR A 133 5.44 -14.64 -6.37
N THR A 134 6.14 -13.52 -6.17
CA THR A 134 6.35 -12.93 -4.84
C THR A 134 5.03 -12.40 -4.27
N GLN A 135 4.20 -11.72 -5.08
CA GLN A 135 2.89 -11.22 -4.67
C GLN A 135 1.97 -12.36 -4.23
N ILE A 136 1.87 -13.42 -5.04
CA ILE A 136 1.04 -14.59 -4.72
C ILE A 136 1.53 -15.29 -3.46
N ALA A 137 2.83 -15.56 -3.36
CA ALA A 137 3.42 -16.20 -2.18
C ALA A 137 3.16 -15.39 -0.90
N THR A 138 3.33 -14.07 -0.98
CA THR A 138 3.11 -13.17 0.16
C THR A 138 1.62 -13.04 0.50
N ALA A 139 0.72 -13.05 -0.49
CA ALA A 139 -0.73 -13.03 -0.27
C ALA A 139 -1.21 -14.31 0.42
N ILE A 140 -0.69 -15.47 0.02
CA ILE A 140 -0.97 -16.74 0.70
C ILE A 140 -0.45 -16.69 2.14
N ALA A 141 0.79 -16.25 2.34
CA ALA A 141 1.37 -16.11 3.67
C ALA A 141 0.54 -15.14 4.55
N ALA A 142 0.09 -14.02 4.01
CA ALA A 142 -0.76 -13.06 4.70
C ALA A 142 -2.12 -13.65 5.08
N ALA A 143 -2.75 -14.40 4.16
CA ALA A 143 -4.01 -15.08 4.43
C ALA A 143 -3.88 -16.16 5.52
N VAL A 144 -2.75 -16.88 5.54
CA VAL A 144 -2.46 -17.88 6.58
C VAL A 144 -2.18 -17.20 7.92
N ALA A 145 -1.32 -16.19 7.94
CA ALA A 145 -0.95 -15.47 9.15
C ALA A 145 -2.14 -14.76 9.80
N GLY A 146 -3.02 -14.18 8.99
CA GLY A 146 -4.19 -13.45 9.44
C GLY A 146 -5.49 -14.26 9.49
N ARG A 147 -5.45 -15.61 9.38
CA ARG A 147 -6.66 -16.45 9.29
C ARG A 147 -7.67 -16.17 10.40
N ASN A 148 -7.20 -15.98 11.63
CA ASN A 148 -8.08 -15.77 12.80
C ASN A 148 -8.49 -14.31 13.01
N GLN A 149 -8.06 -13.40 12.14
CA GLN A 149 -8.24 -11.96 12.28
C GLN A 149 -8.95 -11.30 11.10
N PHE A 150 -8.69 -11.79 9.90
CA PHE A 150 -9.16 -11.21 8.65
C PHE A 150 -10.36 -11.98 8.07
N PHE A 151 -10.73 -13.11 8.69
CA PHE A 151 -11.79 -14.04 8.25
C PHE A 151 -12.65 -14.50 9.42
#